data_AF-A0A931B195-F1
#
_entry.id   AF-A0A931B195-F1
#
_cell.length_a   1.000
_cell.length_b   1.000
_cell.length_c   1.000
_cell.angle_alpha   90.00
_cell.angle_beta   90.00
_cell.angle_gamma   90.00
#
_symmetry.space_group_name_H-M   'P 1'
#
loop_
_entity.id
_entity.type
_entity.pdbx_description
1 polymer ?
#
loop_
_entity_poly.entity_id
_entity_poly.type
_entity_poly.pdbx_seq_one_letter_code
_entity_poly.pdbx_strand_id
1 'polypeptide(L)' 'MPFTRSRELTLRIDRIACEGHGACAELLPELLSLDEWGYPIVHSATVPAELSAHAKRAVAACPVLALRMDRPTR' A
#
# COMPACT_ATOMS: atom_id res chain seq x y z
N MET A 1 -8.70 1.03 -28.38
CA MET A 1 -7.83 1.82 -27.48
C MET A 1 -8.36 1.66 -26.06
N PRO A 2 -7.50 1.35 -25.06
CA PRO A 2 -7.24 2.37 -24.04
C PRO A 2 -5.80 2.31 -23.52
N PHE A 3 -4.94 3.23 -23.95
CA PHE A 3 -3.72 3.55 -23.22
C PHE A 3 -4.05 4.71 -22.28
N THR A 4 -4.70 4.40 -21.16
CA THR A 4 -4.61 5.30 -20.01
C THR A 4 -3.21 5.15 -19.45
N ARG A 5 -2.44 6.23 -19.44
CA ARG A 5 -1.04 6.25 -19.00
C ARG A 5 -0.99 6.25 -17.47
N SER A 6 -1.66 5.28 -16.85
CA SER A 6 -1.63 5.05 -15.42
C SER A 6 -0.20 4.68 -15.06
N ARG A 7 0.46 5.52 -14.26
CA ARG A 7 1.69 5.12 -13.59
C ARG A 7 1.34 3.91 -12.73
N GLU A 8 1.66 2.73 -13.21
CA GLU A 8 1.60 1.51 -12.43
C GLU A 8 2.52 1.75 -11.23
N LEU A 9 1.97 1.67 -10.03
CA LEU A 9 2.67 1.88 -8.78
C LEU A 9 2.63 0.57 -8.03
N THR A 10 3.69 0.24 -7.31
CA THR A 10 3.77 -0.99 -6.54
C THR A 10 3.88 -0.66 -5.06
N LEU A 11 3.02 -1.26 -4.24
CA LEU A 11 3.03 -1.16 -2.79
C LEU A 11 3.99 -2.20 -2.21
N ARG A 12 4.87 -1.77 -1.30
CA ARG A 12 5.77 -2.66 -0.56
C ARG A 12 5.64 -2.40 0.94
N ILE A 13 5.75 -3.47 1.71
CA ILE A 13 5.74 -3.42 3.17
C ILE A 13 7.02 -4.06 3.68
N ASP A 14 7.77 -3.30 4.48
CA ASP A 14 8.82 -3.84 5.31
C ASP A 14 8.19 -4.47 6.56
N ARG A 15 8.09 -5.80 6.57
CA ARG A 15 7.49 -6.54 7.69
C ARG A 15 8.38 -6.55 8.93
N ILE A 16 9.67 -6.26 8.80
CA ILE A 16 10.60 -6.21 9.94
C ILE A 16 10.43 -4.88 10.66
N ALA A 17 10.27 -3.78 9.91
CA ALA A 17 10.02 -2.45 10.47
C ALA A 17 8.56 -2.20 10.87
N CYS A 18 7.62 -3.05 10.43
CA CYS A 18 6.21 -2.88 10.75
C CYS A 18 5.92 -3.27 12.20
N GLU A 19 5.31 -2.35 12.95
CA GLU A 19 4.91 -2.57 14.36
C GLU A 19 3.39 -2.81 14.52
N GLY A 20 2.65 -3.03 13.44
CA GLY A 20 1.22 -3.39 13.53
C GLY A 20 0.26 -2.25 13.86
N HIS A 21 0.58 -0.99 13.53
CA HIS A 21 -0.28 0.17 13.83
C HIS A 21 -1.65 0.19 13.12
N GLY A 22 -1.87 -0.64 12.11
CA GLY A 22 -3.18 -0.79 11.45
C GLY A 22 -3.64 0.34 10.51
N ALA A 23 -3.10 1.57 10.63
CA ALA A 23 -3.55 2.75 9.87
C ALA A 23 -3.52 2.58 8.33
N CYS A 24 -2.65 1.71 7.83
CA CYS A 24 -2.56 1.43 6.41
C CYS A 24 -3.78 0.70 5.84
N ALA A 25 -4.36 -0.27 6.57
CA ALA A 25 -5.53 -1.01 6.14
C ALA A 25 -6.82 -0.18 6.30
N GLU A 26 -6.87 0.73 7.26
CA GLU A 26 -7.98 1.69 7.39
C GLU A 26 -8.04 2.68 6.22
N LEU A 27 -6.88 3.08 5.69
CA LEU A 27 -6.78 4.06 4.60
C LEU A 27 -6.79 3.44 3.20
N LEU A 28 -6.53 2.14 3.10
CA LEU A 28 -6.46 1.41 1.84
C LEU A 28 -6.98 -0.04 2.00
N PRO A 29 -8.24 -0.23 2.43
CA PRO A 29 -8.82 -1.55 2.66
C PRO A 29 -8.96 -2.39 1.38
N GLU A 30 -8.89 -1.76 0.21
CA GLU A 30 -9.00 -2.44 -1.08
C GLU A 30 -7.75 -3.26 -1.43
N LEU A 31 -6.58 -2.88 -0.91
CA LEU A 31 -5.30 -3.57 -1.20
C LEU A 31 -4.66 -4.19 0.05
N LEU A 32 -5.06 -3.72 1.23
CA LEU A 32 -4.50 -4.12 2.51
C LEU A 32 -5.61 -4.58 3.46
N SER A 33 -5.38 -5.68 4.14
CA SER A 33 -6.14 -6.08 5.33
C SER A 33 -5.20 -6.27 6.50
N LEU A 34 -5.74 -6.38 7.72
CA LEU A 34 -4.97 -6.75 8.90
C LEU A 34 -5.24 -8.21 9.25
N ASP A 35 -4.20 -8.91 9.69
CA ASP A 35 -4.36 -10.21 10.33
C ASP A 35 -4.83 -10.07 11.79
N GLU A 36 -4.97 -11.22 12.47
CA GLU A 36 -5.36 -11.29 13.88
C GLU A 36 -4.37 -10.64 14.85
N TRP A 37 -3.15 -10.35 14.39
CA TRP A 37 -2.10 -9.70 15.17
C TRP A 37 -1.91 -8.21 14.79
N GLY A 38 -2.72 -7.68 13.86
CA GLY A 38 -2.64 -6.30 13.41
C GLY A 38 -1.57 -6.04 12.35
N TYR A 39 -0.94 -7.07 11.80
CA TYR A 39 0.02 -6.93 10.70
C TYR A 39 -0.69 -6.85 9.35
N PRO A 40 -0.21 -5.99 8.43
CA PRO A 40 -0.83 -5.81 7.14
C PRO A 40 -0.57 -6.99 6.19
N ILE A 41 -1.65 -7.53 5.65
CA ILE A 41 -1.68 -8.49 4.55
C ILE A 41 -1.88 -7.69 3.25
N VAL A 42 -0.96 -7.84 2.30
CA VAL A 42 -1.06 -7.21 0.97
C VAL A 42 -1.76 -8.18 0.02
N HIS A 43 -2.96 -7.85 -0.43
CA HIS A 43 -3.70 -8.65 -1.42
C HIS A 43 -3.15 -8.45 -2.84
N SER A 44 -2.73 -7.22 -3.12
CA SER A 44 -2.27 -6.80 -4.43
C SER A 44 -1.16 -5.77 -4.26
N ALA A 45 0.03 -6.12 -4.76
CA ALA A 45 1.14 -5.18 -4.78
C ALA A 45 0.91 -4.06 -5.80
N THR A 46 0.13 -4.30 -6.85
CA THR A 46 -0.17 -3.27 -7.86
C THR A 46 -1.22 -2.31 -7.33
N VAL A 47 -0.94 -1.01 -7.45
CA VAL A 47 -1.84 0.07 -7.07
C VAL A 47 -2.50 0.65 -8.34
N PRO A 48 -3.81 0.44 -8.53
CA PRO A 48 -4.59 1.09 -9.59
C PRO A 48 -4.52 2.61 -9.49
N ALA A 49 -4.66 3.31 -10.61
CA ALA A 49 -4.62 4.77 -10.64
C ALA A 49 -5.67 5.43 -9.73
N GLU A 50 -6.88 4.85 -9.67
CA GLU A 50 -7.99 5.25 -8.79
C GLU A 50 -7.58 5.23 -7.30
N LEU A 51 -6.77 4.24 -6.92
CA LEU A 51 -6.33 4.03 -5.54
C LEU A 51 -5.02 4.74 -5.21
N SER A 52 -4.38 5.39 -6.19
CA SER A 52 -3.07 6.04 -6.00
C SER A 52 -3.09 7.14 -4.93
N ALA A 53 -4.19 7.87 -4.79
CA ALA A 53 -4.35 8.89 -3.75
C ALA A 53 -4.53 8.26 -2.35
N HIS A 54 -5.28 7.17 -2.26
CA HIS A 54 -5.44 6.40 -1.03
C HIS A 54 -4.11 5.76 -0.59
N ALA A 55 -3.38 5.16 -1.52
CA ALA A 55 -2.07 4.57 -1.26
C ALA A 55 -1.05 5.59 -0.77
N LYS A 56 -1.04 6.82 -1.35
CA LYS A 56 -0.21 7.93 -0.84
C LYS A 56 -0.53 8.30 0.59
N ARG A 57 -1.82 8.37 0.94
CA ARG A 57 -2.26 8.66 2.32
C ARG A 57 -1.85 7.54 3.26
N ALA A 58 -2.05 6.29 2.87
CA ALA A 58 -1.63 5.13 3.67
C ALA A 58 -0.12 5.13 3.95
N VAL A 59 0.70 5.41 2.93
CA VAL A 59 2.17 5.56 3.09
C VAL A 59 2.51 6.69 4.05
N ALA A 60 1.89 7.85 3.89
CA ALA A 60 2.16 9.02 4.74
C ALA A 60 1.69 8.85 6.20
N ALA A 61 0.68 8.00 6.43
CA ALA A 61 0.16 7.71 7.76
C ALA A 61 1.00 6.67 8.53
N CYS A 62 1.96 6.00 7.90
CA CYS A 62 2.79 5.01 8.56
C CYS A 62 3.86 5.70 9.43
N PRO A 63 3.79 5.63 10.78
CA PRO A 63 4.70 6.36 11.67
C PRO A 63 6.14 5.84 11.58
N VAL A 64 6.30 4.54 11.32
CA VAL A 64 7.58 3.83 11.21
C VAL A 64 8.08 3.72 9.76
N LEU A 65 7.37 4.30 8.80
CA LEU A 65 7.75 4.29 7.36
C LEU A 65 7.97 2.88 6.77
N ALA A 66 7.30 1.87 7.34
CA ALA A 66 7.32 0.49 6.89
C ALA A 66 6.57 0.28 5.57
N LEU A 67 5.54 1.10 5.30
CA LEU A 67 4.79 1.06 4.04
C LEU A 67 5.39 2.04 3.02
N ARG A 68 5.66 1.56 1.80
CA ARG A 68 6.23 2.36 0.70
C ARG A 68 5.54 2.09 -0.63
N MET A 69 5.61 3.06 -1.51
CA MET A 69 5.29 2.89 -2.93
C MET A 69 6.55 3.01 -3.76
N ASP A 70 6.70 2.13 -4.72
CA ASP A 70 7.74 2.20 -5.73
C ASP A 70 7.15 2.22 -7.13
N ARG A 71 7.98 2.60 -8.10
CA ARG A 71 7.72 2.31 -9.49
C ARG A 71 7.92 0.80 -9.70
N PRO A 72 7.15 0.13 -10.58
CA PRO A 72 7.29 -1.29 -10.81
C PRO A 72 8.69 -1.52 -11.36
N THR A 73 9.42 -2.43 -10.72
CA THR A 73 10.70 -2.90 -11.24
C THR A 73 10.39 -3.73 -12.48
N ARG A 74 10.69 -3.16 -13.66
CA ARG A 74 10.61 -3.82 -14.96
C ARG A 74 11.53 -5.03 -15.03
#